data_AF-A0A397S943-F1
#
_entry.id   AF-A0A397S943-F1
#
_cell.length_a   1.000
_cell.length_b   1.000
_cell.length_c   1.000
_cell.angle_alpha   90.00
_cell.angle_beta   90.00
_cell.angle_gamma   90.00
#
_symmetry.space_group_name_H-M   'P 1'
#
loop_
_entity.id
_entity.type
_entity.pdbx_description
1 polymer ?
#
loop_
_entity_poly.entity_id
_entity_poly.type
_entity_poly.pdbx_seq_one_letter_code
_entity_poly.pdbx_strand_id
1 'polypeptide(L)'
;DLAKQCVDADPSKRPTAEDLFARFYQWYHNDFSDENSEIRKQIEEANEFNEKQPSFIKSINTEVTYITNPQAIYTSRLLNFNNLPEPKNADDEVEYSVSIEPIDFTENSIVPQDSS
;
A
#
# COMPACT_ATOMS: atom_id res chain seq x y z
N ASP A 1 -0.41 9.90 -14.38
CA ASP A 1 -1.55 9.37 -13.62
C ASP A 1 -1.43 9.81 -12.16
N LEU A 2 -2.54 10.19 -11.53
CA LEU A 2 -2.58 10.62 -10.13
C LEU A 2 -2.12 9.49 -9.20
N ALA A 3 -2.50 8.25 -9.49
CA ALA A 3 -2.06 7.09 -8.71
C ALA A 3 -0.53 6.95 -8.70
N LYS A 4 0.13 7.09 -9.85
CA LYS A 4 1.60 7.08 -9.98
C LYS A 4 2.26 8.22 -9.16
N GLN A 5 1.65 9.41 -9.12
CA GLN A 5 2.17 10.53 -8.33
C GLN A 5 2.06 10.26 -6.82
N CYS A 6 0.96 9.65 -6.36
CA CYS A 6 0.77 9.31 -4.95
C CYS A 6 1.79 8.30 -4.41
N VAL A 7 2.29 7.41 -5.29
CA VAL A 7 3.26 6.36 -4.93
C VAL A 7 4.68 6.66 -5.39
N ASP A 8 4.97 7.91 -5.79
CA ASP A 8 6.31 8.28 -6.26
C ASP A 8 7.35 8.10 -5.15
N ALA A 9 8.47 7.47 -5.48
CA ALA A 9 9.61 7.28 -4.61
C ALA A 9 10.14 8.62 -4.06
N ASP A 10 10.10 9.67 -4.86
CA ASP A 10 10.47 11.03 -4.46
C ASP A 10 9.29 11.70 -3.72
N PRO A 11 9.41 11.99 -2.41
CA PRO A 11 8.33 12.61 -1.65
C PRO A 11 7.91 13.98 -2.19
N SER A 12 8.82 14.71 -2.86
CA SER A 12 8.53 16.03 -3.42
C SER A 12 7.63 15.98 -4.66
N LYS A 13 7.54 14.81 -5.31
CA LYS A 13 6.65 14.58 -6.46
C LYS A 13 5.27 14.08 -6.05
N ARG A 14 5.07 13.73 -4.78
CA ARG A 14 3.77 13.32 -4.26
C ARG A 14 2.87 14.54 -4.12
N PRO A 15 1.60 14.44 -4.51
CA PRO A 15 0.65 15.52 -4.29
C PRO A 15 0.39 15.68 -2.79
N THR A 16 0.17 16.91 -2.36
CA THR A 16 -0.25 17.15 -0.98
C THR A 16 -1.70 16.71 -0.76
N ALA A 17 -2.10 16.56 0.51
CA ALA A 17 -3.49 16.29 0.84
C ALA A 17 -4.45 17.38 0.33
N GLU A 18 -4.00 18.64 0.32
CA GLU A 18 -4.76 19.78 -0.20
C GLU A 18 -4.95 19.70 -1.72
N ASP A 19 -3.89 19.36 -2.47
CA ASP A 19 -3.96 19.17 -3.91
C ASP A 19 -4.93 18.04 -4.29
N LEU A 20 -4.87 16.93 -3.56
CA LEU A 20 -5.77 15.79 -3.75
C LEU A 20 -7.22 16.17 -3.47
N PHE A 21 -7.47 16.86 -2.37
CA PHE A 21 -8.81 17.32 -2.01
C PHE A 21 -9.41 18.21 -3.09
N ALA A 22 -8.65 19.20 -3.58
CA ALA A 22 -9.11 20.10 -4.63
C ALA A 22 -9.46 19.35 -5.93
N ARG A 23 -8.63 18.38 -6.35
CA ARG A 23 -8.90 17.56 -7.55
C ARG A 23 -10.14 16.69 -7.37
N PHE A 24 -10.25 15.97 -6.27
CA PHE A 24 -11.42 15.11 -5.99
C PHE A 24 -12.70 15.93 -5.88
N TYR A 25 -12.64 17.12 -5.30
CA TYR A 25 -13.78 18.03 -5.24
C TYR A 25 -14.24 18.45 -6.64
N GLN A 26 -13.31 18.81 -7.53
CA GLN A 26 -13.64 19.15 -8.92
C GLN A 26 -14.25 17.98 -9.68
N TRP A 27 -13.67 16.79 -9.56
CA TRP A 27 -14.21 15.56 -10.15
C TRP A 27 -15.63 15.25 -9.67
N TYR A 28 -15.85 15.37 -8.36
CA TYR A 28 -17.16 15.15 -7.78
C TYR A 28 -18.20 16.16 -8.29
N HIS A 29 -17.83 17.44 -8.39
CA HIS A 29 -18.78 18.47 -8.81
C HIS A 29 -19.02 18.52 -10.33
N ASN A 30 -18.01 18.23 -11.14
CA ASN A 30 -18.07 18.40 -12.59
C ASN A 30 -18.48 17.12 -13.30
N ASP A 31 -18.01 15.96 -12.84
CA ASP A 31 -18.08 14.71 -13.59
C ASP A 31 -19.05 13.70 -12.97
N PHE A 32 -19.26 13.74 -11.64
CA PHE A 32 -20.10 12.75 -10.96
C PHE A 32 -21.58 12.79 -11.38
N SER A 33 -22.09 13.98 -11.74
CA SER A 33 -23.47 14.14 -12.23
C SER A 33 -23.67 13.61 -13.65
N ASP A 34 -22.60 13.40 -14.42
CA ASP A 34 -22.68 12.76 -15.73
C ASP A 34 -22.64 11.23 -15.57
N GLU A 35 -23.71 10.58 -16.01
CA GLU A 35 -23.82 9.11 -16.01
C GLU A 35 -22.75 8.44 -16.86
N ASN A 36 -22.17 9.15 -17.84
CA ASN A 36 -21.16 8.62 -18.73
C ASN A 36 -19.73 8.97 -18.31
N SER A 37 -19.53 9.66 -17.19
CA SER A 37 -18.20 10.06 -16.76
C SER A 37 -17.32 8.87 -16.42
N GLU A 38 -16.02 9.03 -16.70
CA GLU A 38 -15.02 8.02 -16.44
C GLU A 38 -14.92 7.65 -14.95
N ILE A 39 -15.04 8.66 -14.07
CA ILE A 39 -15.03 8.47 -12.61
C ILE A 39 -16.19 7.58 -12.15
N ARG A 40 -17.40 7.79 -12.69
CA ARG A 40 -18.56 6.99 -12.31
C ARG A 40 -18.42 5.54 -12.78
N LYS A 41 -17.92 5.32 -13.99
CA LYS A 41 -17.62 3.97 -14.51
C LYS A 41 -16.61 3.23 -13.63
N GLN A 42 -15.51 3.89 -13.26
CA GLN A 42 -14.51 3.30 -12.37
C GLN A 42 -15.06 2.96 -10.98
N ILE A 43 -15.96 3.80 -10.44
CA ILE A 43 -16.66 3.50 -9.17
C ILE A 43 -17.56 2.26 -9.32
N GLU A 44 -18.31 2.15 -10.42
CA GLU A 44 -19.20 1.02 -10.67
C GLU A 44 -18.40 -0.29 -10.85
N GLU A 45 -17.32 -0.26 -11.64
CA GLU A 45 -16.40 -1.40 -11.79
C GLU A 45 -15.79 -1.84 -10.45
N ALA A 46 -15.35 -0.88 -9.62
CA ALA A 46 -14.82 -1.17 -8.29
C ALA A 46 -15.88 -1.79 -7.36
N ASN A 47 -17.12 -1.28 -7.40
CA ASN A 47 -18.24 -1.84 -6.64
C ASN A 47 -18.56 -3.26 -7.08
N GLU A 48 -18.63 -3.52 -8.39
CA GLU A 48 -18.83 -4.86 -8.92
C GLU A 48 -17.72 -5.83 -8.52
N PHE A 49 -16.47 -5.39 -8.55
CA PHE A 49 -15.34 -6.18 -8.09
C PHE A 49 -15.48 -6.54 -6.60
N ASN A 50 -15.80 -5.54 -5.77
CA ASN A 50 -15.98 -5.72 -4.33
C ASN A 50 -17.13 -6.67 -3.98
N GLU A 51 -18.24 -6.63 -4.72
CA GLU A 51 -19.37 -7.57 -4.55
C GLU A 51 -18.98 -9.02 -4.88
N LYS A 52 -18.06 -9.21 -5.84
CA LYS A 52 -17.57 -10.53 -6.27
C LYS A 52 -16.48 -11.10 -5.35
N GLN A 53 -15.83 -10.26 -4.53
CA GLN A 53 -14.81 -10.72 -3.59
C GLN A 53 -15.44 -11.48 -2.41
N PRO A 54 -14.87 -12.63 -2.00
CA PRO A 54 -15.30 -13.30 -0.78
C PRO A 54 -15.17 -12.31 0.38
N SER A 55 -16.30 -12.08 1.04
CA SER A 55 -16.49 -10.93 1.88
C SER A 55 -15.69 -11.01 3.18
N PHE A 56 -14.42 -10.62 3.14
CA PHE A 56 -13.70 -10.24 4.36
C PHE A 56 -14.39 -9.03 5.04
N ILE A 57 -15.09 -8.19 4.27
CA ILE A 57 -15.71 -6.94 4.74
C ILE A 57 -17.19 -7.10 5.17
N LYS A 58 -17.93 -8.10 4.68
CA LYS A 58 -19.32 -8.35 5.16
C LYS A 58 -19.36 -8.94 6.58
N SER A 59 -18.17 -9.27 7.12
CA SER A 59 -17.92 -9.77 8.47
C SER A 59 -17.68 -8.67 9.52
N ILE A 60 -18.15 -7.42 9.33
CA ILE A 60 -18.07 -6.42 10.42
C ILE A 60 -18.94 -6.85 11.63
N ASN A 61 -19.90 -7.77 11.45
CA ASN A 61 -20.75 -8.33 12.51
C ASN A 61 -20.39 -9.77 12.94
N THR A 62 -19.34 -10.36 12.39
CA THR A 62 -18.84 -11.68 12.80
C THR A 62 -17.40 -11.52 13.27
N GLU A 63 -17.19 -11.86 14.54
CA GLU A 63 -15.94 -11.88 15.26
C GLU A 63 -14.78 -12.26 14.33
N VAL A 64 -13.90 -11.30 14.01
CA VAL A 64 -12.76 -11.54 13.13
C VAL A 64 -11.85 -12.55 13.84
N THR A 65 -11.84 -13.80 13.36
CA THR A 65 -10.96 -14.84 13.88
C THR A 65 -9.57 -14.63 13.28
N TYR A 66 -8.76 -13.80 13.93
CA TYR A 66 -7.35 -13.66 13.57
C TYR A 66 -6.62 -14.96 13.93
N ILE A 67 -6.30 -15.77 12.91
CA ILE A 67 -5.38 -16.89 13.08
C ILE A 67 -3.97 -16.32 13.14
N THR A 68 -3.36 -16.33 14.32
CA THR A 68 -1.97 -15.91 14.48
C THR A 68 -1.05 -17.01 13.99
N ASN A 69 -0.07 -16.65 13.15
CA ASN A 69 1.00 -17.58 12.80
C ASN A 69 1.89 -17.78 14.05
N PRO A 70 2.07 -19.02 14.54
CA PRO A 70 2.87 -19.30 15.75
C PRO A 70 4.36 -18.98 15.58
N GLN A 71 4.86 -18.80 14.36
CA GLN A 71 6.24 -18.42 14.08
C GLN A 71 6.44 -16.89 13.94
N ALA A 72 5.36 -16.12 13.87
CA ALA A 72 5.44 -14.68 13.70
C ALA A 72 5.65 -13.97 15.04
N ILE A 73 6.40 -12.86 15.01
CA ILE A 73 6.70 -12.07 16.20
C ILE A 73 5.91 -10.76 16.12
N TYR A 74 4.95 -10.61 17.04
CA TYR A 74 4.01 -9.47 17.08
C TYR A 74 4.40 -8.39 18.09
N THR A 75 5.58 -8.50 18.70
CA THR A 75 6.11 -7.48 19.60
C THR A 75 6.84 -6.40 18.81
N SER A 76 6.83 -5.17 19.32
CA SER A 76 7.58 -4.07 18.74
C SER A 76 9.08 -4.40 18.69
N ARG A 77 9.71 -4.08 17.56
CA ARG A 77 11.16 -4.21 17.36
C ARG A 77 11.70 -2.94 16.73
N LEU A 78 12.94 -2.60 17.05
CA LEU A 78 13.62 -1.48 16.41
C LEU A 78 13.95 -1.86 14.96
N LEU A 79 13.53 -1.02 14.02
CA LEU A 79 13.90 -1.16 12.61
C LEU A 79 15.25 -0.47 12.38
N ASN A 80 16.18 -1.17 11.73
CA ASN A 80 17.46 -0.59 11.31
C ASN A 80 17.35 -0.10 9.87
N PHE A 81 17.45 1.21 9.66
CA PHE A 81 17.33 1.83 8.34
C PHE A 81 18.67 2.10 7.66
N ASN A 82 19.81 1.80 8.32
CA ASN A 82 21.13 2.23 7.87
C ASN A 82 21.59 1.60 6.54
N ASN A 83 21.03 0.45 6.15
CA ASN A 83 21.45 -0.32 4.98
C ASN A 83 20.30 -0.57 3.98
N LEU A 84 19.25 0.25 4.00
CA LEU A 84 18.17 0.13 3.01
C LEU A 84 18.56 0.80 1.69
N PRO A 85 18.18 0.20 0.54
CA PRO A 85 18.38 0.84 -0.75
C PRO A 85 17.55 2.13 -0.84
N GLU A 86 17.97 3.05 -1.69
CA GLU A 86 17.19 4.24 -1.98
C GLU A 86 15.83 3.87 -2.61
N PRO A 87 14.74 4.58 -2.26
CA PRO A 87 13.46 4.38 -2.90
C PRO A 87 13.57 4.60 -4.42
N LYS A 88 13.11 3.62 -5.22
CA LYS A 88 13.06 3.72 -6.68
C LYS A 88 11.64 3.41 -7.18
N ASN A 89 11.16 4.20 -8.15
CA ASN A 89 9.93 3.89 -8.86
C ASN A 89 10.10 2.64 -9.73
N ALA A 90 9.03 1.88 -9.94
CA ALA A 90 9.03 0.80 -10.92
C ALA A 90 9.28 1.39 -12.33
N ASP A 91 10.24 0.82 -13.06
CA ASP A 91 10.43 1.12 -14.48
C ASP A 91 9.29 0.46 -15.26
N ASP A 92 8.72 1.17 -16.25
CA ASP A 92 7.63 0.63 -17.08
C ASP A 92 8.11 -0.56 -17.98
N GLU A 93 9.42 -0.88 -18.00
CA GLU A 93 10.04 -1.92 -18.83
C GLU A 93 10.49 -3.20 -18.08
N VAL A 94 10.39 -3.27 -16.75
CA VAL A 94 10.81 -4.48 -16.02
C VAL A 94 9.73 -5.54 -16.01
N GLU A 95 9.85 -6.50 -16.92
CA GLU A 95 9.26 -7.84 -16.76
C GLU A 95 9.70 -8.38 -15.39
N TYR A 96 8.73 -8.71 -14.54
CA TYR A 96 8.97 -9.30 -13.22
C TYR A 96 9.55 -10.73 -13.39
N SER A 97 10.82 -10.86 -13.72
CA SER A 97 11.63 -12.02 -13.37
C SER A 97 12.37 -11.70 -12.08
N VAL A 98 11.65 -11.73 -10.96
CA VAL A 98 12.26 -11.48 -9.66
C VAL A 98 13.07 -12.72 -9.27
N SER A 99 14.37 -12.70 -9.53
CA SER A 99 15.31 -13.39 -8.65
C SER A 99 15.29 -12.62 -7.32
N ILE A 100 14.44 -13.05 -6.40
CA ILE A 100 14.48 -12.58 -5.02
C ILE A 100 15.75 -13.19 -4.44
N GLU A 101 16.86 -12.47 -4.48
CA GLU A 101 17.93 -12.79 -3.55
C GLU A 101 17.35 -12.58 -2.14
N PRO A 102 17.32 -13.61 -1.29
CA PRO A 102 16.73 -13.50 0.03
C PRO A 102 17.51 -12.46 0.81
N ILE A 103 16.83 -11.37 1.19
CA ILE A 103 17.35 -10.41 2.15
C ILE A 103 17.44 -11.14 3.49
N ASP A 104 18.65 -11.38 3.96
CA ASP A 104 18.90 -12.01 5.25
C ASP A 104 18.74 -10.98 6.39
N PHE A 105 17.59 -11.04 7.06
CA PHE A 105 17.30 -10.17 8.21
C PHE A 105 18.01 -10.62 9.50
N THR A 106 18.78 -11.71 9.48
CA THR A 106 19.42 -12.26 10.69
C THR A 106 20.74 -11.60 11.06
N GLU A 107 21.40 -10.88 10.14
CA GLU A 107 22.69 -10.20 10.41
C GLU A 107 22.61 -9.07 11.45
N ASN A 108 21.41 -8.53 11.74
CA ASN A 108 21.23 -7.47 12.73
C ASN A 108 20.90 -7.97 14.15
N SER A 109 21.11 -9.25 14.45
CA SER A 109 21.01 -9.75 15.82
C SER A 109 22.12 -9.15 16.68
N ILE A 110 21.80 -8.06 17.38
CA ILE A 110 22.64 -7.48 18.43
C ILE A 110 22.85 -8.58 19.47
N VAL A 111 24.07 -9.12 19.52
CA VAL A 111 24.53 -10.01 20.59
C VAL A 111 24.34 -9.25 21.91
N PRO A 112 23.64 -9.82 22.91
CA PRO A 112 23.60 -9.21 24.24
C PRO A 112 25.03 -9.18 24.76
N GLN A 113 25.59 -7.99 24.93
CA GLN A 113 26.84 -7.81 25.67
C GLN A 113 26.49 -8.03 27.14
N ASP A 114 26.66 -9.27 27.62
CA ASP A 114 26.73 -9.54 29.06
C ASP A 114 27.98 -8.86 29.61
N SER A 115 27.79 -7.70 30.21
CA SER A 115 28.78 -7.07 31.08
C SER A 115 28.86 -7.85 32.39
N SER A 116 30.03 -8.47 32.64
CA SER A 116 30.42 -9.12 33.90
C SER A 116 30.45 -8.17 35.09
#